data_AF-R7ZHM4-F1
#
_entry.id   AF-R7ZHM4-F1
#
_cell.length_a   1.000
_cell.length_b   1.000
_cell.length_c   1.000
_cell.angle_alpha   90.00
_cell.angle_beta   90.00
_cell.angle_gamma   90.00
#
_symmetry.space_group_name_H-M   'P 1'
#
loop_
_entity.id
_entity.type
_entity.pdbx_description
1 polymer ?
#
loop_
_entity_poly.entity_id
_entity_poly.type
_entity_poly.pdbx_seq_one_letter_code
_entity_poly.pdbx_strand_id
1 'polypeptide(L)' 'MGMWLIPALIAITIIAVISFVSTLRIAKMTSERNSEKDTPISETVEEYATMLNPIVWVYAIFLLFLGIVIFYYWSQAGY' A
#
# COMPACT_ATOMS: atom_id res chain seq x y z
N MET A 1 -20.67 7.64 11.59
CA MET A 1 -19.57 8.10 10.72
C MET A 1 -18.74 9.25 11.32
N GLY A 2 -19.28 10.14 12.16
CA GLY A 2 -18.61 11.39 12.55
C GLY A 2 -17.17 11.27 13.07
N MET A 3 -16.92 10.45 14.09
CA MET A 3 -15.58 10.31 14.70
C MET A 3 -14.53 9.67 13.77
N TRP A 4 -14.96 8.69 12.96
CA TRP A 4 -14.05 7.93 12.09
C TRP A 4 -13.88 8.52 10.70
N LEU A 5 -14.68 9.51 10.30
CA LEU A 5 -14.65 10.10 8.97
C LEU A 5 -13.26 10.68 8.65
N ILE A 6 -12.71 11.52 9.54
CA ILE A 6 -11.41 12.15 9.33
C ILE A 6 -10.28 11.11 9.31
N PRO A 7 -10.15 10.20 10.29
CA PRO A 7 -9.17 9.12 10.23
C PRO A 7 -9.27 8.25 8.97
N ALA A 8 -10.48 7.89 8.54
CA ALA A 8 -10.70 7.09 7.35
C ALA A 8 -10.25 7.84 6.08
N LEU A 9 -10.57 9.13 5.97
CA LEU A 9 -10.12 9.96 4.84
C LEU A 9 -8.59 10.04 4.77
N ILE A 10 -7.91 10.14 5.91
CA ILE A 10 -6.44 10.11 5.97
C ILE A 10 -5.92 8.77 5.45
N ALA A 11 -6.44 7.64 5.96
CA ALA A 11 -6.02 6.31 5.52
C ALA A 11 -6.25 6.11 4.01
N ILE A 12 -7.41 6.49 3.50
CA ILE A 12 -7.76 6.43 2.07
C ILE A 12 -6.79 7.28 1.24
N THR A 13 -6.48 8.49 1.69
CA THR A 13 -5.56 9.39 0.98
C THR A 13 -4.16 8.79 0.88
N ILE A 14 -3.64 8.22 1.98
CA ILE A 14 -2.32 7.57 1.98
C ILE A 14 -2.32 6.37 1.00
N ILE A 15 -3.34 5.52 1.05
CA ILE A 15 -3.47 4.37 0.14
C ILE A 15 -3.54 4.83 -1.32
N ALA A 16 -4.30 5.88 -1.62
CA ALA A 16 -4.42 6.44 -2.96
C ALA A 16 -3.07 6.97 -3.47
N VAL A 17 -2.32 7.69 -2.63
CA VAL A 17 -0.99 8.21 -2.98
C VAL A 17 -0.02 7.06 -3.27
N ILE A 18 0.04 6.04 -2.42
CA ILE A 18 0.93 4.87 -2.62
C ILE A 18 0.58 4.16 -3.92
N SER A 19 -0.72 3.94 -4.16
CA SER A 19 -1.21 3.28 -5.37
C SER A 19 -0.84 4.09 -6.61
N PHE A 20 -1.12 5.39 -6.61
CA PHE A 20 -0.85 6.28 -7.74
C PHE A 20 0.65 6.36 -8.07
N VAL A 21 1.50 6.59 -7.07
CA VAL A 21 2.96 6.65 -7.27
C VAL A 21 3.49 5.33 -7.83
N SER A 22 2.99 4.22 -7.31
CA SER A 22 3.38 2.88 -7.78
C SER A 22 2.94 2.63 -9.22
N THR A 23 1.71 3.01 -9.58
CA THR A 23 1.20 2.93 -10.95
C THR A 23 2.07 3.76 -11.90
N LEU A 24 2.43 4.99 -11.53
CA LEU A 24 3.31 5.83 -12.35
C LEU A 24 4.70 5.22 -12.52
N ARG A 25 5.28 4.63 -11.47
CA ARG A 25 6.58 3.94 -11.55
C ARG A 25 6.52 2.77 -12.53
N ILE A 26 5.50 1.93 -12.44
CA ILE A 26 5.32 0.77 -13.34
C ILE A 26 5.10 1.23 -14.78
N ALA A 27 4.29 2.28 -15.00
CA ALA A 27 4.05 2.84 -16.32
C ALA A 27 5.35 3.37 -16.95
N LYS A 28 6.18 4.07 -16.17
CA LYS A 28 7.49 4.54 -16.61
C LYS A 28 8.42 3.39 -16.99
N MET A 29 8.53 2.35 -16.15
CA MET A 29 9.34 1.16 -16.45
C MET A 29 8.87 0.44 -17.71
N THR A 30 7.54 0.41 -17.93
CA THR A 30 6.94 -0.19 -19.14
C THR A 30 7.28 0.63 -20.39
N SER A 31 7.26 1.96 -20.30
CA SER A 31 7.63 2.87 -21.39
C SER A 31 9.14 2.83 -21.72
N GLU A 32 9.99 2.56 -20.73
CA GLU A 32 11.44 2.47 -20.91
C GLU A 32 11.90 1.09 -21.43
N ARG A 33 10.99 0.09 -21.44
CA ARG A 33 11.25 -1.27 -21.91
C ARG A 33 11.40 -1.30 -23.44
N ASN A 34 12.58 -0.92 -23.92
CA ASN A 34 12.97 -0.91 -25.35
C ASN A 34 13.56 -2.24 -25.86
N SER A 35 13.44 -3.34 -25.11
CA SER A 35 14.01 -4.64 -25.49
C SER A 35 12.89 -5.63 -25.81
N GLU A 36 12.88 -6.14 -27.05
CA GLU A 36 12.06 -7.28 -27.49
C GLU A 36 12.41 -8.61 -26.79
N LYS A 37 13.53 -8.64 -26.04
CA LYS A 37 13.98 -9.81 -25.27
C LYS A 37 13.77 -9.59 -23.78
N ASP A 38 13.32 -10.64 -23.09
CA ASP A 38 13.27 -10.68 -21.63
C ASP A 38 14.67 -10.47 -21.06
N THR A 39 14.92 -9.24 -20.61
CA THR A 39 16.07 -8.94 -19.77
C THR A 39 15.87 -9.61 -18.41
N PRO A 40 16.91 -10.19 -17.80
CA PRO A 40 16.80 -10.78 -16.47
C PRO A 40 16.24 -9.75 -15.49
N ILE A 41 15.35 -10.20 -14.60
CA ILE A 41 14.84 -9.38 -13.48
C ILE A 41 16.04 -8.92 -12.66
N SER A 42 16.01 -7.68 -12.16
CA SER A 42 17.10 -7.20 -11.32
C SER A 42 17.15 -8.01 -10.02
N GLU A 43 18.35 -8.39 -9.59
CA GLU A 43 18.56 -9.12 -8.33
C GLU A 43 17.86 -8.44 -7.14
N THR A 44 17.83 -7.10 -7.11
CA THR A 44 17.12 -6.33 -6.08
C THR A 44 15.61 -6.56 -6.08
N VAL A 45 14.98 -6.70 -7.24
CA VAL A 45 13.53 -6.99 -7.31
C VAL A 45 13.25 -8.43 -6.90
N GLU A 46 14.16 -9.35 -7.20
CA GLU A 46 14.07 -10.74 -6.75
C GLU A 46 14.22 -10.86 -5.23
N GLU A 47 15.24 -10.22 -4.66
CA GLU A 47 15.55 -10.28 -3.23
C GLU A 47 14.50 -9.55 -2.37
N TYR A 48 13.95 -8.44 -2.87
CA TYR A 48 13.01 -7.58 -2.13
C TYR A 48 11.59 -7.56 -2.72
N ALA A 49 11.19 -8.64 -3.41
CA ALA A 49 9.91 -8.72 -4.13
C ALA A 49 8.69 -8.33 -3.27
N THR A 50 8.66 -8.77 -2.01
CA THR A 50 7.58 -8.47 -1.06
C THR A 50 7.56 -7.01 -0.63
N MET A 51 8.72 -6.44 -0.29
CA MET A 51 8.82 -5.07 0.21
C MET A 51 8.59 -4.03 -0.90
N LEU A 52 9.01 -4.35 -2.13
CA LEU A 52 8.81 -3.50 -3.29
C LEU A 52 7.39 -3.60 -3.87
N ASN A 53 6.60 -4.59 -3.45
CA ASN A 53 5.22 -4.73 -3.90
C ASN A 53 4.30 -3.70 -3.20
N PRO A 54 3.68 -2.78 -3.96
CA PRO A 54 2.78 -1.77 -3.41
C PRO A 54 1.61 -2.35 -2.60
N ILE A 55 1.15 -3.56 -2.96
CA ILE A 55 -0.01 -4.19 -2.33
C ILE A 55 0.23 -4.48 -0.84
N VAL A 56 1.48 -4.80 -0.48
CA VAL A 56 1.85 -5.13 0.91
C VAL A 56 1.67 -3.91 1.80
N TRP A 57 2.04 -2.73 1.31
CA TRP A 57 1.87 -1.46 2.03
C TRP A 57 0.40 -1.08 2.16
N VAL A 58 -0.41 -1.31 1.13
CA VAL A 58 -1.87 -1.08 1.19
C VAL A 58 -2.51 -1.95 2.27
N TYR A 59 -2.18 -3.24 2.32
CA TYR A 59 -2.70 -4.12 3.37
C TYR A 59 -2.19 -3.74 4.75
N ALA A 60 -0.92 -3.38 4.90
CA ALA A 60 -0.37 -2.95 6.18
C ALA A 60 -1.11 -1.74 6.74
N ILE A 61 -1.37 -0.72 5.91
CA ILE A 61 -2.10 0.49 6.33
C ILE A 61 -3.56 0.17 6.66
N PHE A 62 -4.21 -0.66 5.84
CA PHE A 62 -5.59 -1.08 6.08
C PHE A 62 -5.72 -1.84 7.41
N LEU A 63 -4.86 -2.84 7.65
CA LEU A 63 -4.88 -3.64 8.86
C LEU A 63 -4.51 -2.81 10.10
N LEU A 64 -3.58 -1.87 9.97
CA LEU A 64 -3.27 -0.92 11.04
C LEU A 64 -4.50 -0.09 11.40
N PHE A 65 -5.17 0.50 10.40
CA PHE A 65 -6.38 1.28 10.61
C PHE A 65 -7.50 0.44 11.25
N LEU A 66 -7.76 -0.75 10.70
CA LEU A 66 -8.76 -1.67 11.23
C LEU A 66 -8.44 -2.09 12.66
N GLY A 67 -7.16 -2.39 12.95
CA GLY A 67 -6.69 -2.75 14.29
C GLY A 67 -6.93 -1.62 15.29
N ILE A 68 -6.65 -0.36 14.91
CA ILE A 68 -6.95 0.81 15.74
C ILE A 68 -8.45 0.92 16.03
N VAL A 69 -9.29 0.74 15.01
CA VAL A 69 -10.76 0.79 15.17
C VAL A 69 -11.24 -0.30 16.13
N ILE A 70 -10.81 -1.54 15.91
CA ILE A 70 -11.18 -2.68 16.77
C ILE A 70 -10.72 -2.44 18.20
N PHE A 71 -9.46 -2.04 18.39
CA PHE A 71 -8.88 -1.81 19.71
C PHE A 71 -9.59 -0.68 20.45
N TYR A 72 -9.92 0.42 19.76
CA TYR A 72 -10.69 1.53 20.35
C TYR A 72 -12.03 1.06 20.89
N TYR A 73 -12.80 0.31 20.10
CA TYR A 73 -14.10 -0.19 20.53
C TYR A 73 -14.00 -1.27 21.60
N TRP A 74 -13.00 -2.15 21.51
CA TRP A 74 -12.71 -3.14 22.54
C TRP A 74 -12.38 -2.48 23.88
N SER A 75 -11.51 -1.46 23.88
CA SER A 75 -11.15 -0.69 25.08
C SER A 75 -12.34 0.06 25.69
N GLN A 76 -13.28 0.53 24.88
CA GLN A 76 -14.50 1.20 25.36
C GLN A 76 -15.56 0.21 25.89
N ALA A 77 -15.58 -1.02 25.38
CA ALA A 77 -16.54 -2.05 25.80
C ALA A 77 -16.29 -2.57 27.23
N GLY A 78 -15.15 -2.25 27.84
CA GLY A 78 -14.91 -2.44 29.28
C GLY A 78 -14.96 -3.90 29.74
N TYR A 79 -14.16 -4.77 29.12
CA TYR A 79 -13.72 -6.01 29.77
C TYR A 79 -12.46 -5.76 30.58
#